data_AF-A0A7S3YE74-F1
#
_entry.id   AF-A0A7S3YE74-F1
#
_cell.length_a   1.000
_cell.length_b   1.000
_cell.length_c   1.000
_cell.angle_alpha   90.00
_cell.angle_beta   90.00
_cell.angle_gamma   90.00
#
_symmetry.space_group_name_H-M   'P 1'
#
loop_
_entity.id
_entity.type
_entity.pdbx_description
1 polymer ?
#
loop_
_entity_poly.entity_id
_entity_poly.type
_entity_poly.pdbx_seq_one_letter_code
_entity_poly.pdbx_strand_id
1 'polypeptide(L)'
;MFDRAHIDLNTVYTKREGQVEEEIVGVDLDKYESVLIVSGDGLVMEYLNGIMARKDWEQAISKPFGILPAGSGNGLSASIRQVSDEPMDPTSAAFLVAKGQTRPLDLVSFKQPQSKPRYGMLSLSWGLISDIDINSEICRCCGAARFTAYAILRLLCTRTYYGSIRYIPSSDGKGRRGRSAGIKSLRQLKNQAIISQPASADAKKDDGPDPELGAERAVGWVEVPNDTFTLLWAVNTPMADEENLLVPEAELDDGVINLMYLEGNSWCSTLCTLLRVEDGTQTKDPNFKLHKVDKLTLSPDVKRAKGLYSLDGEPTSDNDSRITMQVHPGVLTTYCG
;
A
#
# COMPACT_ATOMS: atom_id res chain seq x y z
N MET A 1 -18.23 5.64 -23.02
CA MET A 1 -17.51 4.38 -23.36
C MET A 1 -18.30 3.19 -22.86
N PHE A 2 -18.63 3.14 -21.57
CA PHE A 2 -19.44 2.08 -20.96
C PHE A 2 -20.80 1.83 -21.64
N ASP A 3 -21.52 2.89 -22.05
CA ASP A 3 -22.76 2.72 -22.83
C ASP A 3 -22.56 1.94 -24.14
N ARG A 4 -21.43 2.17 -24.83
CA ARG A 4 -21.09 1.45 -26.08
C ARG A 4 -20.63 0.02 -25.81
N ALA A 5 -20.12 -0.24 -24.61
CA ALA A 5 -19.76 -1.58 -24.15
C ALA A 5 -20.95 -2.32 -23.51
N HIS A 6 -22.15 -1.71 -23.49
CA HIS A 6 -23.35 -2.25 -22.85
C HIS A 6 -23.14 -2.56 -21.35
N ILE A 7 -22.42 -1.69 -20.66
CA ILE A 7 -22.19 -1.80 -19.20
C ILE A 7 -23.17 -0.86 -18.49
N ASP A 8 -24.09 -1.43 -17.73
CA ASP A 8 -25.04 -0.69 -16.91
C ASP A 8 -24.38 -0.20 -15.62
N LEU A 9 -24.55 1.10 -15.31
CA LEU A 9 -23.92 1.73 -14.16
C LEU A 9 -24.96 2.13 -13.10
N ASN A 10 -24.75 1.70 -11.86
CA ASN A 10 -25.40 2.28 -10.70
C ASN A 10 -24.40 3.19 -9.97
N THR A 11 -24.59 4.50 -10.07
CA THR A 11 -23.65 5.50 -9.55
C THR A 11 -24.03 5.96 -8.15
N VAL A 12 -23.07 5.90 -7.23
CA VAL A 12 -23.16 6.48 -5.89
C VAL A 12 -22.12 7.58 -5.76
N TYR A 13 -22.54 8.76 -5.30
CA TYR A 13 -21.65 9.89 -5.03
C TYR A 13 -21.32 9.97 -3.55
N THR A 14 -20.03 9.88 -3.23
CA THR A 14 -19.52 10.05 -1.87
C THR A 14 -19.35 11.54 -1.54
N LYS A 15 -19.56 11.90 -0.28
CA LYS A 15 -19.58 13.30 0.20
C LYS A 15 -18.52 13.59 1.26
N ARG A 16 -17.98 12.55 1.89
CA ARG A 16 -16.99 12.65 2.96
C ARG A 16 -16.06 11.45 2.94
N GLU A 17 -14.90 11.63 3.56
CA GLU A 17 -13.96 10.57 3.90
C GLU A 17 -14.61 9.53 4.82
N GLY A 18 -14.24 8.26 4.60
CA GLY A 18 -14.73 7.10 5.33
C GLY A 18 -16.16 6.66 4.97
N GLN A 19 -16.85 7.39 4.08
CA GLN A 19 -18.22 7.05 3.72
C GLN A 19 -18.32 5.67 3.07
N VAL A 20 -17.37 5.32 2.18
CA VAL A 20 -17.42 4.02 1.50
C VAL A 20 -17.11 2.90 2.47
N GLU A 21 -16.13 3.09 3.35
CA GLU A 21 -15.76 2.11 4.38
C GLU A 21 -16.97 1.74 5.26
N GLU A 22 -17.81 2.72 5.61
CA GLU A 22 -19.02 2.51 6.41
C GLU A 22 -20.20 1.91 5.61
N GLU A 23 -20.49 2.46 4.43
CA GLU A 23 -21.72 2.14 3.69
C GLU A 23 -21.63 0.79 2.96
N ILE A 24 -20.45 0.41 2.45
CA ILE A 24 -20.27 -0.84 1.66
C ILE A 24 -20.60 -2.09 2.48
N VAL A 25 -20.56 -2.00 3.81
CA VAL A 25 -20.92 -3.09 4.73
C VAL A 25 -22.38 -3.52 4.56
N GLY A 26 -23.27 -2.57 4.24
CA GLY A 26 -24.71 -2.81 4.06
C GLY A 26 -25.14 -3.04 2.61
N VAL A 27 -24.23 -2.90 1.64
CA VAL A 27 -24.55 -3.04 0.21
C VAL A 27 -24.69 -4.52 -0.16
N ASP A 28 -25.74 -4.84 -0.90
CA ASP A 28 -25.90 -6.15 -1.52
C ASP A 28 -25.06 -6.22 -2.80
N LEU A 29 -23.84 -6.77 -2.68
CA LEU A 29 -22.86 -6.87 -3.77
C LEU A 29 -23.22 -7.94 -4.81
N ASP A 30 -24.16 -8.83 -4.52
CA ASP A 30 -24.59 -9.88 -5.46
C ASP A 30 -25.43 -9.31 -6.61
N LYS A 31 -25.96 -8.10 -6.44
CA LYS A 31 -26.64 -7.34 -7.50
C LYS A 31 -25.70 -6.82 -8.58
N TYR A 32 -24.39 -6.84 -8.35
CA TYR A 32 -23.39 -6.25 -9.23
C TYR A 32 -22.33 -7.28 -9.62
N GLU A 33 -21.91 -7.24 -10.88
CA GLU A 33 -20.83 -8.08 -11.40
C GLU A 33 -19.46 -7.58 -10.93
N SER A 34 -19.30 -6.27 -10.78
CA SER A 34 -18.06 -5.62 -10.35
C SER A 34 -18.32 -4.25 -9.70
N VAL A 35 -17.27 -3.67 -9.15
CA VAL A 35 -17.26 -2.32 -8.57
C VAL A 35 -16.37 -1.42 -9.39
N LEU A 36 -16.84 -0.22 -9.74
CA LEU A 36 -16.03 0.80 -10.42
C LEU A 36 -15.78 1.98 -9.48
N ILE A 37 -14.52 2.26 -9.18
CA ILE A 37 -14.08 3.33 -8.30
C ILE A 37 -13.55 4.47 -9.16
N VAL A 38 -14.10 5.68 -8.99
CA VAL A 38 -13.67 6.88 -9.73
C VAL A 38 -13.10 7.88 -8.72
N SER A 39 -11.80 7.78 -8.43
CA SER A 39 -11.08 8.56 -7.42
C SER A 39 -9.57 8.32 -7.53
N GLY A 40 -8.82 8.56 -6.46
CA GLY A 40 -7.46 8.07 -6.24
C GLY A 40 -7.43 6.86 -5.31
N ASP A 41 -6.22 6.54 -4.82
CA ASP A 41 -5.94 5.31 -4.08
C ASP A 41 -6.65 5.24 -2.70
N GLY A 42 -6.86 6.37 -2.03
CA GLY A 42 -7.55 6.43 -0.74
C GLY A 42 -8.99 5.88 -0.77
N LEU A 43 -9.74 6.09 -1.85
CA LEU A 43 -11.11 5.53 -1.96
C LEU A 43 -11.08 4.00 -2.16
N VAL A 44 -10.02 3.47 -2.77
CA VAL A 44 -9.81 2.03 -2.87
C VAL A 44 -9.51 1.47 -1.49
N MET A 45 -8.70 2.15 -0.67
CA MET A 45 -8.49 1.76 0.73
C MET A 45 -9.81 1.73 1.51
N GLU A 46 -10.66 2.76 1.40
CA GLU A 46 -11.98 2.76 2.06
C GLU A 46 -12.82 1.55 1.63
N TYR A 47 -12.89 1.30 0.32
CA TYR A 47 -13.57 0.13 -0.23
C TYR A 47 -13.03 -1.18 0.36
N LEU A 48 -11.72 -1.40 0.34
CA LEU A 48 -11.10 -2.63 0.84
C LEU A 48 -11.35 -2.83 2.33
N ASN A 49 -11.17 -1.79 3.15
CA ASN A 49 -11.39 -1.90 4.60
C ASN A 49 -12.88 -2.13 4.92
N GLY A 50 -13.80 -1.51 4.17
CA GLY A 50 -15.23 -1.75 4.30
C GLY A 50 -15.63 -3.17 3.88
N ILE A 51 -15.06 -3.71 2.80
CA ILE A 51 -15.24 -5.11 2.39
C ILE A 51 -14.75 -6.06 3.49
N MET A 52 -13.57 -5.82 4.06
CA MET A 52 -13.00 -6.63 5.13
C MET A 52 -13.78 -6.55 6.44
N ALA A 53 -14.59 -5.50 6.65
CA ALA A 53 -15.49 -5.37 7.80
C ALA A 53 -16.81 -6.17 7.65
N ARG A 54 -17.09 -6.73 6.46
CA ARG A 54 -18.31 -7.50 6.19
C ARG A 54 -18.26 -8.89 6.83
N LYS A 55 -19.45 -9.46 7.08
CA LYS A 55 -19.57 -10.86 7.55
C LYS A 55 -19.19 -11.87 6.46
N ASP A 56 -19.50 -11.55 5.21
CA ASP A 56 -19.23 -12.32 4.00
C ASP A 56 -17.97 -11.84 3.27
N TRP A 57 -17.02 -11.21 3.97
CA TRP A 57 -15.81 -10.62 3.37
C TRP A 57 -15.03 -11.61 2.50
N GLU A 58 -14.99 -12.90 2.85
CA GLU A 58 -14.28 -13.95 2.10
C GLU A 58 -14.80 -14.07 0.65
N GLN A 59 -16.10 -13.85 0.44
CA GLN A 59 -16.71 -13.83 -0.88
C GLN A 59 -16.62 -12.43 -1.49
N ALA A 60 -16.92 -11.40 -0.70
CA ALA A 60 -16.97 -10.02 -1.16
C ALA A 60 -15.61 -9.51 -1.69
N ILE A 61 -14.50 -9.90 -1.07
CA ILE A 61 -13.13 -9.50 -1.48
C ILE A 61 -12.72 -10.01 -2.86
N SER A 62 -13.38 -11.07 -3.34
CA SER A 62 -13.15 -11.62 -4.68
C SER A 62 -13.92 -10.89 -5.80
N LYS A 63 -14.80 -9.95 -5.45
CA LYS A 63 -15.55 -9.15 -6.42
C LYS A 63 -14.57 -8.29 -7.24
N PRO A 64 -14.53 -8.40 -8.57
CA PRO A 64 -13.64 -7.59 -9.39
C PRO A 64 -13.91 -6.11 -9.17
N PHE A 65 -12.85 -5.31 -9.15
CA PHE A 65 -12.99 -3.85 -9.13
C PHE A 65 -12.10 -3.17 -10.17
N GLY A 66 -12.61 -2.08 -10.75
CA GLY A 66 -11.86 -1.18 -11.62
C GLY A 66 -11.60 0.16 -10.95
N ILE A 67 -10.53 0.83 -11.34
CA ILE A 67 -10.21 2.20 -10.90
C ILE A 67 -10.07 3.11 -12.12
N LEU A 68 -10.80 4.23 -12.10
CA LEU A 68 -10.61 5.35 -13.02
C LEU A 68 -9.92 6.49 -12.26
N PRO A 69 -8.78 7.00 -12.77
CA PRO A 69 -8.00 8.00 -12.09
C PRO A 69 -8.76 9.34 -12.09
N ALA A 70 -9.13 9.80 -10.90
CA ALA A 70 -9.71 11.12 -10.67
C ALA A 70 -9.14 11.80 -9.40
N GLY A 71 -8.17 11.16 -8.75
CA GLY A 71 -7.48 11.69 -7.58
C GLY A 71 -6.20 12.45 -7.93
N SER A 72 -5.56 12.98 -6.89
CA SER A 72 -4.24 13.63 -6.97
C SER A 72 -3.06 12.65 -6.95
N GLY A 73 -3.29 11.43 -6.47
CA GLY A 73 -2.38 10.29 -6.50
C GLY A 73 -3.18 9.09 -7.00
N ASN A 74 -2.72 8.50 -8.10
CA ASN A 74 -3.39 7.40 -8.80
C ASN A 74 -2.42 6.24 -9.04
N GLY A 75 -1.64 5.87 -8.02
CA GLY A 75 -0.58 4.87 -8.12
C GLY A 75 -1.08 3.51 -8.57
N LEU A 76 -2.28 3.11 -8.14
CA LEU A 76 -2.86 1.83 -8.57
C LEU A 76 -3.27 1.87 -10.04
N SER A 77 -3.95 2.94 -10.46
CA SER A 77 -4.35 3.10 -11.87
C SER A 77 -3.15 3.22 -12.80
N ALA A 78 -2.11 3.96 -12.38
CA ALA A 78 -0.84 4.04 -13.09
C ALA A 78 -0.16 2.66 -13.19
N SER A 79 -0.09 1.90 -12.10
CA SER A 79 0.50 0.57 -12.09
C SER A 79 -0.23 -0.41 -13.01
N ILE A 80 -1.56 -0.39 -13.01
CA ILE A 80 -2.38 -1.24 -13.89
C ILE A 80 -2.12 -0.88 -15.37
N ARG A 81 -2.07 0.41 -15.71
CA ARG A 81 -1.80 0.86 -17.09
C ARG A 81 -0.37 0.53 -17.52
N GLN A 82 0.61 0.76 -16.65
CA GLN A 82 2.01 0.39 -16.89
C GLN A 82 2.17 -1.10 -17.20
N VAL A 83 1.52 -1.97 -16.41
CA VAL A 83 1.54 -3.43 -16.61
C VAL A 83 0.75 -3.87 -17.86
N SER A 84 -0.23 -3.07 -18.27
CA SER A 84 -1.03 -3.32 -19.48
C SER A 84 -0.42 -2.70 -20.75
N ASP A 85 0.70 -1.98 -20.63
CA ASP A 85 1.30 -1.19 -21.72
C ASP A 85 0.31 -0.17 -22.34
N GLU A 86 -0.52 0.44 -21.49
CA GLU A 86 -1.54 1.42 -21.88
C GLU A 86 -1.12 2.86 -21.50
N PRO A 87 -1.53 3.88 -22.27
CA PRO A 87 -1.18 5.27 -21.98
C PRO A 87 -1.69 5.76 -20.63
N MET A 88 -0.95 6.69 -20.00
CA MET A 88 -1.29 7.32 -18.71
C MET A 88 -2.41 8.38 -18.83
N ASP A 89 -3.54 8.03 -19.45
CA ASP A 89 -4.75 8.87 -19.47
C ASP A 89 -6.00 8.13 -18.91
N PRO A 90 -7.03 8.86 -18.46
CA PRO A 90 -8.24 8.25 -17.89
C PRO A 90 -9.06 7.42 -18.89
N THR A 91 -8.95 7.71 -20.19
CA THR A 91 -9.67 6.97 -21.24
C THR A 91 -9.12 5.56 -21.37
N SER A 92 -7.80 5.41 -21.27
CA SER A 92 -7.13 4.11 -21.26
C SER A 92 -7.51 3.26 -20.05
N ALA A 93 -7.64 3.87 -18.86
CA ALA A 93 -8.19 3.18 -17.69
C ALA A 93 -9.65 2.72 -17.91
N ALA A 94 -10.50 3.57 -18.49
CA ALA A 94 -11.88 3.19 -18.82
C ALA A 94 -11.94 2.08 -19.89
N PHE A 95 -11.00 2.07 -20.83
CA PHE A 95 -10.89 1.04 -21.86
C PHE A 95 -10.56 -0.32 -21.26
N LEU A 96 -9.60 -0.39 -20.33
CA LEU A 96 -9.25 -1.62 -19.62
C LEU A 96 -10.46 -2.22 -18.88
N VAL A 97 -11.24 -1.39 -18.20
CA VAL A 97 -12.49 -1.83 -17.54
C VAL A 97 -13.50 -2.31 -18.58
N ALA A 98 -13.73 -1.56 -19.66
CA ALA A 98 -14.69 -1.92 -20.71
C ALA A 98 -14.30 -3.18 -21.48
N LYS A 99 -13.00 -3.48 -21.61
CA LYS A 99 -12.46 -4.71 -22.22
C LYS A 99 -12.79 -5.96 -21.39
N GLY A 100 -13.07 -5.79 -20.10
CA GLY A 100 -13.58 -6.85 -19.21
C GLY A 100 -12.56 -7.92 -18.83
N GLN A 101 -11.28 -7.74 -19.20
CA GLN A 101 -10.21 -8.66 -18.81
C GLN A 101 -9.75 -8.38 -17.40
N THR A 102 -9.64 -9.42 -16.58
CA THR A 102 -9.24 -9.30 -15.18
C THR A 102 -7.97 -10.07 -14.89
N ARG A 103 -7.22 -9.58 -13.90
CA ARG A 103 -6.03 -10.21 -13.35
C ARG A 103 -6.09 -10.22 -11.82
N PRO A 104 -5.46 -11.21 -11.17
CA PRO A 104 -5.25 -11.16 -9.73
C PRO A 104 -4.45 -9.90 -9.34
N LEU A 105 -4.69 -9.41 -8.13
CA LEU A 105 -3.94 -8.33 -7.51
C LEU A 105 -3.65 -8.72 -6.06
N ASP A 106 -2.43 -8.43 -5.62
CA ASP A 106 -2.01 -8.67 -4.25
C ASP A 106 -2.66 -7.70 -3.27
N LEU A 107 -3.05 -8.23 -2.11
CA LEU A 107 -3.52 -7.42 -1.00
C LEU A 107 -2.38 -7.25 0.01
N VAL A 108 -2.23 -6.05 0.56
CA VAL A 108 -1.32 -5.78 1.66
C VAL A 108 -2.12 -5.57 2.95
N SER A 109 -1.66 -6.16 4.05
CA SER A 109 -2.17 -5.88 5.39
C SER A 109 -1.14 -5.11 6.21
N PHE A 110 -1.61 -4.08 6.91
CA PHE A 110 -0.85 -3.29 7.87
C PHE A 110 -1.37 -3.59 9.28
N LYS A 111 -0.50 -4.05 10.17
CA LYS A 111 -0.84 -4.38 11.55
C LYS A 111 -0.03 -3.53 12.52
N GLN A 112 -0.71 -2.90 13.45
CA GLN A 112 -0.13 -2.25 14.62
C GLN A 112 -0.65 -2.92 15.90
N PRO A 113 0.12 -2.99 17.01
CA PRO A 113 -0.26 -3.77 18.18
C PRO A 113 -1.61 -3.41 18.81
N GLN A 114 -2.02 -2.13 18.77
CA GLN A 114 -3.22 -1.64 19.45
C GLN A 114 -4.35 -1.24 18.49
N SER A 115 -4.20 -1.52 17.19
CA SER A 115 -5.13 -1.09 16.15
C SER A 115 -5.64 -2.28 15.36
N LYS A 116 -6.87 -2.14 14.83
CA LYS A 116 -7.38 -3.11 13.86
C LYS A 116 -6.44 -3.12 12.64
N PRO A 117 -6.20 -4.28 12.01
CA PRO A 117 -5.48 -4.33 10.76
C PRO A 117 -6.13 -3.43 9.71
N ARG A 118 -5.31 -2.71 8.96
CA ARG A 118 -5.73 -1.95 7.78
C ARG A 118 -5.29 -2.69 6.53
N TYR A 119 -6.06 -2.53 5.46
CA TYR A 119 -5.83 -3.22 4.19
C TYR A 119 -5.64 -2.21 3.06
N GLY A 120 -4.71 -2.52 2.17
CA GLY A 120 -4.32 -1.66 1.05
C GLY A 120 -3.67 -2.46 -0.08
N MET A 121 -3.07 -1.77 -1.04
CA MET A 121 -2.54 -2.39 -2.26
C MET A 121 -1.23 -1.78 -2.78
N LEU A 122 -0.81 -0.60 -2.32
CA LEU A 122 0.31 0.13 -2.91
C LEU A 122 1.56 0.08 -2.05
N SER A 123 1.57 0.77 -0.91
CA SER A 123 2.79 1.03 -0.19
C SER A 123 2.64 1.40 1.28
N LEU A 124 3.72 1.14 2.03
CA LEU A 124 4.03 1.78 3.30
C LEU A 124 5.21 2.72 3.07
N SER A 125 5.05 4.01 3.40
CA SER A 125 6.17 4.94 3.48
C SER A 125 6.43 5.38 4.92
N TRP A 126 7.69 5.72 5.21
CA TRP A 126 8.11 6.34 6.47
C TRP A 126 9.29 7.29 6.25
N GLY A 127 9.33 8.37 7.03
CA GLY A 127 10.40 9.36 6.97
C GLY A 127 10.12 10.44 5.93
N LEU A 128 11.11 10.78 5.11
CA LEU A 128 11.03 11.91 4.17
C LEU A 128 9.78 11.86 3.26
N ILE A 129 9.46 10.69 2.70
CA ILE A 129 8.34 10.52 1.77
C ILE A 129 7.00 10.81 2.47
N SER A 130 6.73 10.18 3.61
CA SER A 130 5.49 10.43 4.37
C SER A 130 5.39 11.86 4.88
N ASP A 131 6.53 12.45 5.26
CA ASP A 131 6.61 13.86 5.64
C ASP A 131 6.30 14.80 4.46
N ILE A 132 6.55 14.39 3.21
CA ILE A 132 6.14 15.15 2.01
C ILE A 132 4.66 14.91 1.74
N ASP A 133 4.22 13.66 1.70
CA ASP A 133 2.84 13.28 1.36
C ASP A 133 1.83 13.96 2.27
N ILE A 134 2.03 13.84 3.58
CA ILE A 134 1.06 14.31 4.58
C ILE A 134 1.13 15.82 4.76
N ASN A 135 2.33 16.40 4.86
CA ASN A 135 2.44 17.83 5.16
C ASN A 135 2.15 18.71 3.94
N SER A 136 2.29 18.19 2.72
CA SER A 136 1.96 18.94 1.49
C SER A 136 0.46 19.07 1.24
N GLU A 137 -0.36 18.33 1.99
CA GLU A 137 -1.83 18.31 1.84
C GLU A 137 -2.48 19.68 2.06
N ILE A 138 -1.83 20.58 2.82
CA ILE A 138 -2.29 21.97 2.98
C ILE A 138 -2.30 22.75 1.67
N CYS A 139 -1.56 22.30 0.64
CA CYS A 139 -1.50 22.86 -0.71
C CYS A 139 -2.15 21.90 -1.73
N ARG A 140 -3.20 21.15 -1.36
CA ARG A 140 -3.88 20.22 -2.29
C ARG A 140 -4.35 20.92 -3.58
N CYS A 141 -4.72 22.20 -3.50
CA CYS A 141 -5.12 23.01 -4.66
C CYS A 141 -4.00 23.22 -5.70
N CYS A 142 -2.74 23.00 -5.30
CA CYS A 142 -1.55 23.14 -6.12
C CYS A 142 -1.28 21.90 -6.99
N GLY A 143 -2.12 20.85 -6.88
CA GLY A 143 -1.95 19.60 -7.61
C GLY A 143 -0.63 18.92 -7.29
N ALA A 144 -0.04 18.23 -8.27
CA ALA A 144 1.23 17.51 -8.12
C ALA A 144 2.41 18.42 -7.70
N ALA A 145 2.39 19.71 -8.05
CA ALA A 145 3.47 20.65 -7.72
C ALA A 145 3.69 20.82 -6.20
N ARG A 146 2.70 20.47 -5.37
CA ARG A 146 2.85 20.45 -3.90
C ARG A 146 3.95 19.51 -3.43
N PHE A 147 4.09 18.35 -4.09
CA PHE A 147 5.06 17.33 -3.71
C PHE A 147 6.48 17.85 -3.97
N THR A 148 6.72 18.43 -5.15
CA THR A 148 8.01 19.03 -5.51
C THR A 148 8.40 20.17 -4.56
N ALA A 149 7.47 21.08 -4.25
CA ALA A 149 7.75 22.20 -3.36
C ALA A 149 8.12 21.73 -1.93
N TYR A 150 7.38 20.76 -1.40
CA TYR A 150 7.67 20.19 -0.09
C TYR A 150 8.95 19.35 -0.09
N ALA A 151 9.24 18.62 -1.16
CA ALA A 151 10.49 17.89 -1.32
C ALA A 151 11.68 18.83 -1.23
N ILE A 152 11.67 19.97 -1.95
CA ILE A 152 12.73 20.97 -1.89
C ILE A 152 12.90 21.50 -0.46
N LEU A 153 11.80 21.89 0.20
CA LEU A 153 11.83 22.39 1.59
C LEU A 153 12.44 21.36 2.54
N ARG A 154 12.01 20.09 2.43
CA ARG A 154 12.49 19.00 3.29
C ARG A 154 13.92 18.58 2.99
N LEU A 155 14.38 18.69 1.74
CA LEU A 155 15.77 18.43 1.37
C LEU A 155 16.71 19.50 1.94
N LEU A 156 16.34 20.78 1.84
CA LEU A 156 17.13 21.87 2.44
C LEU A 156 17.22 21.74 3.97
N CYS A 157 16.19 21.17 4.60
CA CYS A 157 16.11 20.89 6.03
C CYS A 157 16.09 19.38 6.30
N THR A 158 17.06 18.64 5.73
CA THR A 158 17.07 17.17 5.81
C THR A 158 17.05 16.70 7.26
N ARG A 159 16.20 15.72 7.52
CA ARG A 159 16.03 15.10 8.84
C ARG A 159 16.43 13.63 8.77
N THR A 160 17.07 13.17 9.85
CA THR A 160 17.32 11.75 10.07
C THR A 160 16.24 11.17 10.96
N TYR A 161 15.75 9.99 10.59
CA TYR A 161 14.77 9.20 11.32
C TYR A 161 15.48 8.00 11.93
N TYR A 162 15.01 7.57 13.10
CA TYR A 162 15.63 6.50 13.87
C TYR A 162 14.64 5.37 14.04
N GLY A 163 15.08 4.13 13.90
CA GLY A 163 14.21 2.96 14.04
C GLY A 163 14.92 1.67 13.66
N SER A 164 14.21 0.54 13.78
CA SER A 164 14.70 -0.76 13.31
C SER A 164 13.76 -1.34 12.25
N ILE A 165 14.37 -1.93 11.23
CA ILE A 165 13.66 -2.63 10.15
C ILE A 165 14.03 -4.10 10.23
N ARG A 166 13.01 -4.95 10.28
CA ARG A 166 13.15 -6.40 10.16
C ARG A 166 12.29 -6.86 8.99
N TYR A 167 12.75 -7.82 8.19
CA TYR A 167 11.97 -8.35 7.08
C TYR A 167 12.21 -9.84 6.85
N ILE A 168 11.28 -10.49 6.17
CA ILE A 168 11.41 -11.87 5.67
C ILE A 168 11.69 -11.78 4.17
N PRO A 169 12.89 -12.18 3.70
CA PRO A 169 13.21 -12.18 2.27
C PRO A 169 12.23 -13.06 1.49
N SER A 170 11.82 -12.60 0.32
CA SER A 170 11.00 -13.39 -0.59
C SER A 170 11.90 -14.39 -1.33
N SER A 171 11.47 -15.65 -1.44
CA SER A 171 12.11 -16.61 -2.34
C SER A 171 11.57 -16.42 -3.76
N ASP A 172 12.45 -16.42 -4.77
CA ASP A 172 12.14 -16.13 -6.19
C ASP A 172 10.74 -16.65 -6.60
N GLY A 173 9.82 -15.71 -6.88
CA GLY A 173 8.35 -15.82 -6.88
C GLY A 173 7.67 -16.82 -7.82
N LYS A 174 8.36 -17.87 -8.27
CA LYS A 174 7.82 -18.90 -9.18
C LYS A 174 6.79 -19.83 -8.52
N GLY A 175 6.73 -19.89 -7.18
CA GLY A 175 5.83 -20.78 -6.42
C GLY A 175 4.55 -20.13 -5.86
N ARG A 176 4.36 -18.82 -6.05
CA ARG A 176 3.33 -18.02 -5.37
C ARG A 176 2.26 -17.43 -6.28
N ARG A 177 2.28 -17.77 -7.56
CA ARG A 177 1.32 -17.25 -8.54
C ARG A 177 0.07 -18.12 -8.63
N GLY A 178 -1.03 -17.47 -8.98
CA GLY A 178 -2.28 -18.12 -9.36
C GLY A 178 -3.22 -18.48 -8.20
N ARG A 179 -4.39 -19.01 -8.58
CA ARG A 179 -5.56 -19.19 -7.70
C ARG A 179 -5.28 -20.00 -6.42
N SER A 180 -4.31 -20.92 -6.42
CA SER A 180 -3.94 -21.66 -5.22
C SER A 180 -3.25 -20.79 -4.16
N ALA A 181 -2.52 -19.74 -4.56
CA ALA A 181 -1.89 -18.81 -3.63
C ALA A 181 -2.95 -17.94 -2.97
N GLY A 182 -3.87 -17.35 -3.75
CA GLY A 182 -5.01 -16.59 -3.24
C GLY A 182 -5.84 -17.35 -2.20
N ILE A 183 -6.12 -18.64 -2.43
CA ILE A 183 -6.85 -19.47 -1.45
C ILE A 183 -6.05 -19.65 -0.14
N LYS A 184 -4.72 -19.82 -0.22
CA LYS A 184 -3.87 -19.91 0.98
C LYS A 184 -3.84 -18.57 1.73
N SER A 185 -3.72 -17.46 1.00
CA SER A 185 -3.75 -16.10 1.54
C SER A 185 -5.07 -15.80 2.25
N LEU A 186 -6.21 -16.14 1.64
CA LEU A 186 -7.53 -16.01 2.25
C LEU A 186 -7.67 -16.80 3.56
N ARG A 187 -7.14 -18.03 3.60
CA ARG A 187 -7.10 -18.82 4.85
C ARG A 187 -6.22 -18.18 5.92
N GLN A 188 -5.09 -17.59 5.52
CA GLN A 188 -4.21 -16.89 6.45
C GLN A 188 -4.87 -15.63 7.02
N LEU A 189 -5.51 -14.82 6.16
CA LEU A 189 -6.30 -13.64 6.57
C LEU A 189 -7.42 -14.03 7.53
N LYS A 190 -8.13 -15.13 7.25
CA LYS A 190 -9.18 -15.65 8.14
C LYS A 190 -8.63 -16.00 9.53
N ASN A 191 -7.51 -16.71 9.58
CA ASN A 191 -6.88 -17.07 10.86
C ASN A 191 -6.45 -15.81 11.62
N GLN A 192 -5.91 -14.80 10.94
CA GLN A 192 -5.54 -13.52 11.55
C GLN A 192 -6.76 -12.73 12.04
N ALA A 193 -7.85 -12.70 11.26
CA ALA A 193 -9.09 -12.03 11.63
C ALA A 193 -9.72 -12.65 12.90
N ILE A 194 -9.72 -13.99 13.01
CA ILE A 194 -10.19 -14.71 14.20
C ILE A 194 -9.36 -14.35 15.44
N ILE A 195 -8.03 -14.29 15.29
CA ILE A 195 -7.12 -13.96 16.40
C ILE A 195 -7.26 -12.49 16.83
N SER A 196 -7.62 -11.59 15.90
CA SER A 196 -7.77 -10.15 16.17
C SER A 196 -9.10 -9.74 16.82
N GLN A 197 -10.02 -10.67 17.10
CA GLN A 197 -11.22 -10.35 17.88
C GLN A 197 -10.84 -10.06 19.35
N PRO A 198 -11.32 -8.95 19.95
CA PRO A 198 -10.97 -8.64 21.33
C PRO A 198 -11.55 -9.72 22.24
N ALA A 199 -10.68 -10.40 22.99
CA ALA A 199 -11.11 -11.11 24.19
C ALA A 199 -11.85 -10.11 25.08
N SER A 200 -12.98 -10.54 25.64
CA SER A 200 -13.85 -9.78 26.55
C SER A 200 -13.08 -8.92 27.55
N ALA A 201 -13.66 -7.76 27.87
CA ALA A 201 -13.09 -6.58 28.55
C ALA A 201 -12.58 -6.75 30.02
N ASP A 202 -11.99 -7.88 30.38
CA ASP A 202 -11.44 -8.14 31.73
C ASP A 202 -9.96 -8.54 31.75
N ALA A 203 -9.23 -8.42 30.65
CA ALA A 203 -7.79 -8.66 30.65
C ALA A 203 -7.03 -7.43 31.17
N LYS A 204 -6.49 -7.55 32.40
CA LYS A 204 -5.59 -6.59 33.04
C LYS A 204 -4.45 -6.17 32.09
N LYS A 205 -4.08 -4.88 32.18
CA LYS A 205 -2.84 -4.33 31.63
C LYS A 205 -1.66 -5.17 32.11
N ASP A 206 -1.09 -5.97 31.21
CA ASP A 206 0.17 -6.66 31.43
C ASP A 206 1.13 -6.16 30.35
N ASP A 207 2.14 -5.39 30.77
CA ASP A 207 3.24 -4.87 29.93
C ASP A 207 4.23 -6.01 29.58
N GLY A 208 3.71 -7.19 29.26
CA GLY A 208 4.47 -8.36 28.84
C GLY A 208 4.88 -8.27 27.36
N PRO A 209 5.99 -8.92 26.96
CA PRO A 209 6.37 -8.98 25.55
C PRO A 209 5.27 -9.69 24.76
N ASP A 210 4.82 -9.03 23.68
CA ASP A 210 3.79 -9.52 22.78
C ASP A 210 4.08 -10.99 22.38
N PRO A 211 3.15 -11.94 22.59
CA PRO A 211 3.37 -13.35 22.29
C PRO A 211 3.77 -13.62 20.83
N GLU A 212 3.50 -12.69 19.89
CA GLU A 212 4.03 -12.78 18.51
C GLU A 212 5.54 -12.55 18.41
N LEU A 213 6.19 -11.78 19.30
CA LEU A 213 7.65 -11.57 19.28
C LEU A 213 8.42 -12.88 19.53
N GLY A 214 7.85 -13.81 20.30
CA GLY A 214 8.41 -15.13 20.54
C GLY A 214 8.29 -16.06 19.34
N ALA A 215 7.19 -15.97 18.59
CA ALA A 215 6.97 -16.71 17.35
C ALA A 215 7.76 -16.13 16.16
N GLU A 216 7.98 -14.81 16.15
CA GLU A 216 8.79 -14.12 15.13
C GLU A 216 10.25 -14.59 15.13
N ARG A 217 10.85 -14.88 16.30
CA ARG A 217 12.26 -15.33 16.37
C ARG A 217 12.53 -16.71 15.74
N ALA A 218 11.50 -17.50 15.43
CA ALA A 218 11.63 -18.83 14.83
C ALA A 218 11.65 -18.82 13.28
N VAL A 219 11.39 -17.68 12.66
CA VAL A 219 11.30 -17.51 11.20
C VAL A 219 12.54 -16.76 10.72
N GLY A 220 13.00 -17.01 9.48
CA GLY A 220 14.22 -16.42 8.90
C GLY A 220 14.16 -14.91 8.65
N TRP A 221 13.94 -14.13 9.72
CA TRP A 221 13.98 -12.68 9.70
C TRP A 221 15.41 -12.18 9.50
N VAL A 222 15.53 -11.17 8.66
CA VAL A 222 16.74 -10.38 8.47
C VAL A 222 16.51 -9.02 9.10
N GLU A 223 17.45 -8.58 9.93
CA GLU A 223 17.44 -7.26 10.55
C GLU A 223 18.40 -6.35 9.78
N VAL A 224 17.94 -5.14 9.47
CA VAL A 224 18.80 -4.11 8.88
C VAL A 224 19.77 -3.61 9.97
N PRO A 225 21.10 -3.68 9.76
CA PRO A 225 22.06 -3.36 10.82
C PRO A 225 22.02 -1.91 11.30
N ASN A 226 21.64 -0.99 10.42
CA ASN A 226 21.63 0.44 10.71
C ASN A 226 20.31 0.85 11.38
N ASP A 227 20.39 1.82 12.28
CA ASP A 227 19.22 2.38 12.97
C ASP A 227 18.87 3.82 12.52
N THR A 228 19.54 4.32 11.47
CA THR A 228 19.37 5.69 10.95
C THR A 228 18.96 5.68 9.48
N PHE A 229 17.89 6.40 9.18
CA PHE A 229 17.27 6.42 7.86
C PHE A 229 16.89 7.84 7.45
N THR A 230 16.92 8.12 6.15
CA THR A 230 16.33 9.31 5.56
C THR A 230 14.90 9.01 5.10
N LEU A 231 14.68 7.84 4.49
CA LEU A 231 13.37 7.36 4.07
C LEU A 231 13.32 5.85 4.05
N LEU A 232 12.11 5.33 4.20
CA LEU A 232 11.72 3.97 3.87
C LEU A 232 10.49 4.03 2.97
N TRP A 233 10.48 3.18 1.95
CA TRP A 233 9.33 2.99 1.09
C TRP A 233 9.22 1.53 0.70
N ALA A 234 8.17 0.87 1.14
CA ALA A 234 7.89 -0.52 0.81
C ALA A 234 6.70 -0.56 -0.13
N VAL A 235 6.90 -1.05 -1.37
CA VAL A 235 5.88 -0.99 -2.44
C VAL A 235 5.52 -2.36 -2.99
N ASN A 236 4.24 -2.58 -3.22
CA ASN A 236 3.69 -3.79 -3.80
C ASN A 236 3.54 -3.69 -5.32
N THR A 237 3.33 -2.48 -5.86
CA THR A 237 3.11 -2.24 -7.30
C THR A 237 4.27 -1.45 -7.93
N PRO A 238 4.40 -1.46 -9.28
CA PRO A 238 5.52 -0.80 -9.97
C PRO A 238 5.51 0.73 -9.86
N MET A 239 4.34 1.36 -9.90
CA MET A 239 4.18 2.82 -9.87
C MET A 239 3.73 3.29 -8.49
N ALA A 240 4.28 4.41 -8.02
CA ALA A 240 3.78 5.12 -6.84
C ALA A 240 2.66 6.12 -7.17
N ASP A 241 2.76 6.75 -8.34
CA ASP A 241 1.79 7.65 -8.93
C ASP A 241 1.92 7.62 -10.46
N GLU A 242 1.38 8.59 -11.19
CA GLU A 242 1.43 8.58 -12.66
C GLU A 242 2.81 8.90 -13.26
N GLU A 243 3.73 9.45 -12.48
CA GLU A 243 5.04 9.93 -12.93
C GLU A 243 6.21 9.13 -12.31
N ASN A 244 5.99 8.46 -11.19
CA ASN A 244 7.04 7.79 -10.42
C ASN A 244 7.06 6.26 -10.60
N LEU A 245 7.94 5.78 -11.48
CA LEU A 245 8.22 4.35 -11.69
C LEU A 245 9.29 3.85 -10.71
N LEU A 246 8.83 3.26 -9.60
CA LEU A 246 9.71 2.83 -8.51
C LEU A 246 10.38 1.47 -8.75
N VAL A 247 9.65 0.52 -9.34
CA VAL A 247 10.14 -0.84 -9.52
C VAL A 247 9.62 -1.38 -10.85
N PRO A 248 10.35 -1.20 -11.96
CA PRO A 248 9.90 -1.63 -13.29
C PRO A 248 9.56 -3.12 -13.40
N GLU A 249 10.23 -3.96 -12.62
CA GLU A 249 10.04 -5.41 -12.62
C GLU A 249 8.94 -5.91 -11.68
N ALA A 250 8.26 -5.03 -10.94
CA ALA A 250 7.17 -5.42 -10.05
C ALA A 250 5.93 -5.81 -10.87
N GLU A 251 5.30 -6.93 -10.50
CA GLU A 251 4.02 -7.35 -11.05
C GLU A 251 2.90 -7.07 -10.04
N LEU A 252 1.64 -7.20 -10.47
CA LEU A 252 0.49 -6.95 -9.58
C LEU A 252 0.20 -8.12 -8.63
N ASP A 253 0.69 -9.32 -8.95
CA ASP A 253 0.34 -10.58 -8.27
C ASP A 253 1.52 -11.52 -7.99
N ASP A 254 2.74 -11.00 -7.87
CA ASP A 254 3.95 -11.81 -7.66
C ASP A 254 4.15 -12.24 -6.19
N GLY A 255 3.39 -11.67 -5.26
CA GLY A 255 3.46 -11.94 -3.85
C GLY A 255 4.67 -11.30 -3.17
N VAL A 256 5.16 -10.18 -3.68
CA VAL A 256 6.40 -9.54 -3.22
C VAL A 256 6.17 -8.08 -2.86
N ILE A 257 6.73 -7.68 -1.72
CA ILE A 257 6.92 -6.27 -1.37
C ILE A 257 8.35 -5.89 -1.70
N ASN A 258 8.51 -4.81 -2.44
CA ASN A 258 9.79 -4.20 -2.76
C ASN A 258 10.14 -3.18 -1.67
N LEU A 259 10.96 -3.59 -0.71
CA LEU A 259 11.44 -2.76 0.38
C LEU A 259 12.62 -1.91 -0.09
N MET A 260 12.41 -0.59 -0.09
CA MET A 260 13.40 0.42 -0.43
C MET A 260 13.70 1.28 0.78
N TYR A 261 14.98 1.58 1.02
CA TYR A 261 15.35 2.55 2.06
C TYR A 261 16.66 3.26 1.75
N LEU A 262 16.80 4.46 2.32
CA LEU A 262 18.04 5.22 2.35
C LEU A 262 18.50 5.39 3.79
N GLU A 263 19.73 4.97 4.06
CA GLU A 263 20.42 5.23 5.33
C GLU A 263 20.87 6.70 5.41
N GLY A 264 21.08 7.25 6.60
CA GLY A 264 21.29 8.69 6.86
C GLY A 264 22.29 9.41 5.93
N ASN A 265 21.79 9.89 4.79
CA ASN A 265 22.57 10.47 3.70
C ASN A 265 22.55 12.01 3.72
N SER A 266 23.49 12.63 3.00
CA SER A 266 23.47 14.08 2.79
C SER A 266 22.34 14.49 1.85
N TRP A 267 21.84 15.72 2.01
CA TRP A 267 20.75 16.26 1.18
C TRP A 267 21.05 16.18 -0.33
N CYS A 268 22.30 16.42 -0.74
CA CYS A 268 22.71 16.28 -2.14
C CYS A 268 22.54 14.84 -2.64
N SER A 269 22.95 13.86 -1.83
CA SER A 269 22.82 12.46 -2.20
C SER A 269 21.34 12.07 -2.26
N THR A 270 20.54 12.48 -1.28
CA THR A 270 19.10 12.20 -1.26
C THR A 270 18.40 12.80 -2.47
N LEU A 271 18.70 14.06 -2.83
CA LEU A 271 18.16 14.69 -4.03
C LEU A 271 18.55 13.93 -5.30
N CYS A 272 19.82 13.56 -5.45
CA CYS A 272 20.28 12.77 -6.59
C CYS A 272 19.55 11.42 -6.68
N THR A 273 19.28 10.77 -5.54
CA THR A 273 18.50 9.52 -5.54
C THR A 273 17.05 9.77 -5.93
N LEU A 274 16.39 10.81 -5.42
CA LEU A 274 15.00 11.13 -5.76
C LEU A 274 14.83 11.46 -7.25
N LEU A 275 15.74 12.23 -7.84
CA LEU A 275 15.72 12.50 -9.29
C LEU A 275 15.89 11.21 -10.12
N ARG A 276 16.70 10.26 -9.62
CA ARG A 276 16.83 8.95 -10.28
C ARG A 276 15.57 8.10 -10.20
N VAL A 277 14.73 8.31 -9.18
CA VAL A 277 13.44 7.63 -9.05
C VAL A 277 12.47 8.09 -10.14
N GLU A 278 12.41 9.40 -10.43
CA GLU A 278 11.62 9.94 -11.55
C GLU A 278 12.07 9.35 -12.89
N ASP A 279 13.38 9.20 -13.10
CA ASP A 279 13.96 8.63 -14.32
C ASP A 279 13.96 7.08 -14.35
N GLY A 280 13.52 6.39 -13.28
CA GLY A 280 13.55 4.93 -13.18
C GLY A 280 14.96 4.31 -13.10
N THR A 281 15.99 5.08 -12.72
CA THR A 281 17.40 4.65 -12.64
C THR A 281 17.97 4.55 -11.22
N GLN A 282 17.12 4.63 -10.20
CA GLN A 282 17.44 4.56 -8.76
C GLN A 282 18.25 3.34 -8.35
N THR A 283 18.07 2.19 -9.02
CA THR A 283 18.81 0.95 -8.76
C THR A 283 20.31 1.07 -9.04
N LYS A 284 20.75 2.12 -9.77
CA LYS A 284 22.17 2.43 -10.01
C LYS A 284 22.82 3.19 -8.85
N ASP A 285 22.04 3.70 -7.91
CA ASP A 285 22.56 4.45 -6.77
C ASP A 285 23.04 3.48 -5.66
N PRO A 286 24.33 3.50 -5.27
CA PRO A 286 24.84 2.59 -4.24
C PRO A 286 24.21 2.80 -2.86
N ASN A 287 23.64 4.00 -2.63
CA ASN A 287 22.97 4.35 -1.39
C ASN A 287 21.54 3.82 -1.33
N PHE A 288 20.96 3.47 -2.48
CA PHE A 288 19.62 2.92 -2.59
C PHE A 288 19.65 1.42 -2.32
N LYS A 289 19.00 0.99 -1.24
CA LYS A 289 18.87 -0.44 -0.90
C LYS A 289 17.50 -0.93 -1.33
N LEU A 290 17.47 -1.98 -2.14
CA LEU A 290 16.25 -2.64 -2.61
C LEU A 290 16.27 -4.11 -2.19
N HIS A 291 15.24 -4.56 -1.49
CA HIS A 291 15.06 -5.95 -1.06
C HIS A 291 13.66 -6.45 -1.41
N LYS A 292 13.55 -7.65 -1.96
CA LYS A 292 12.27 -8.33 -2.18
C LYS A 292 11.88 -9.09 -0.92
N VAL A 293 10.71 -8.78 -0.35
CA VAL A 293 10.30 -9.26 0.97
C VAL A 293 8.84 -9.71 0.98
N ASP A 294 8.50 -10.69 1.81
CA ASP A 294 7.12 -11.14 2.00
C ASP A 294 6.41 -10.37 3.11
N LYS A 295 7.21 -9.95 4.09
CA LYS A 295 6.75 -9.33 5.32
C LYS A 295 7.86 -8.44 5.86
N LEU A 296 7.50 -7.27 6.36
CA LEU A 296 8.42 -6.40 7.06
C LEU A 296 7.78 -5.80 8.31
N THR A 297 8.61 -5.48 9.29
CA THR A 297 8.23 -4.79 10.51
C THR A 297 9.15 -3.60 10.68
N LEU A 298 8.58 -2.41 10.76
CA LEU A 298 9.26 -1.15 11.05
C LEU A 298 8.92 -0.73 12.48
N SER A 299 9.94 -0.48 13.30
CA SER A 299 9.80 -0.02 14.68
C SER A 299 10.50 1.34 14.83
N PRO A 300 9.75 2.44 14.97
CA PRO A 300 10.32 3.78 15.01
C PRO A 300 10.87 4.06 16.42
N ASP A 301 11.99 4.78 16.49
CA ASP A 301 12.51 5.32 17.75
C ASP A 301 12.01 6.75 17.96
N VAL A 302 10.79 6.83 18.47
CA VAL A 302 10.06 8.08 18.72
C VAL A 302 10.74 9.01 19.71
N LYS A 303 11.61 8.47 20.58
CA LYS A 303 12.34 9.27 21.57
C LYS A 303 13.40 10.14 20.88
N ARG A 304 14.02 9.62 19.81
CA ARG A 304 15.02 10.35 19.01
C ARG A 304 14.37 11.19 17.93
N ALA A 305 13.43 10.63 17.17
CA ALA A 305 12.71 11.37 16.15
C ALA A 305 11.35 10.75 15.84
N LYS A 306 10.30 11.57 15.89
CA LYS A 306 8.98 11.20 15.35
C LYS A 306 9.01 11.17 13.81
N GLY A 307 8.57 10.09 13.21
CA GLY A 307 8.33 10.01 11.76
C GLY A 307 6.87 9.63 11.51
N LEU A 308 6.27 10.15 10.45
CA LEU A 308 4.92 9.79 10.06
C LEU A 308 4.93 8.52 9.22
N TYR A 309 3.85 7.73 9.32
CA TYR A 309 3.53 6.67 8.36
C TYR A 309 2.50 7.17 7.37
N SER A 310 2.66 6.72 6.13
CA SER A 310 1.62 6.80 5.12
C SER A 310 1.37 5.41 4.55
N LEU A 311 0.10 5.01 4.53
CA LEU A 311 -0.40 3.74 3.99
C LEU A 311 -1.16 4.07 2.72
N ASP A 312 -0.63 3.69 1.55
CA ASP A 312 -1.17 4.04 0.23
C ASP A 312 -1.48 5.55 0.06
N GLY A 313 -0.70 6.42 0.70
CA GLY A 313 -0.91 7.88 0.68
C GLY A 313 -1.70 8.43 1.87
N GLU A 314 -2.34 7.57 2.66
CA GLU A 314 -3.21 7.97 3.78
C GLU A 314 -2.46 7.99 5.13
N PRO A 315 -2.66 9.03 5.96
CA PRO A 315 -2.00 9.13 7.26
C PRO A 315 -2.53 8.10 8.27
N THR A 316 -1.69 7.68 9.20
CA THR A 316 -2.13 6.87 10.36
C THR A 316 -2.29 7.72 11.61
N SER A 317 -3.21 7.31 12.49
CA SER A 317 -3.36 7.94 13.81
C SER A 317 -2.24 7.55 14.78
N ASP A 318 -1.73 6.32 14.66
CA ASP A 318 -0.60 5.83 15.44
C ASP A 318 0.67 5.84 14.58
N ASN A 319 1.57 6.75 14.92
CA ASN A 319 2.89 6.89 14.29
C ASN A 319 4.02 6.43 15.23
N ASP A 320 3.67 6.03 16.45
CA ASP A 320 4.64 5.76 17.51
C ASP A 320 4.87 4.26 17.68
N SER A 321 3.86 3.45 17.39
CA SER A 321 3.97 1.99 17.43
C SER A 321 4.71 1.44 16.22
N ARG A 322 5.25 0.22 16.41
CA ARG A 322 5.72 -0.59 15.28
C ARG A 322 4.58 -0.91 14.33
N ILE A 323 4.90 -0.98 13.04
CA ILE A 323 3.98 -1.37 11.98
C ILE A 323 4.53 -2.57 11.23
N THR A 324 3.68 -3.57 11.00
CA THR A 324 3.99 -4.76 10.23
C THR A 324 3.20 -4.72 8.92
N MET A 325 3.91 -4.75 7.79
CA MET A 325 3.34 -4.87 6.46
C MET A 325 3.55 -6.30 5.95
N GLN A 326 2.49 -6.92 5.42
CA GLN A 326 2.53 -8.28 4.88
C GLN A 326 1.72 -8.37 3.59
N VAL A 327 2.28 -9.03 2.58
CA VAL A 327 1.59 -9.30 1.31
C VAL A 327 0.77 -10.60 1.36
N HIS A 328 -0.36 -10.57 0.70
CA HIS A 328 -1.33 -11.66 0.56
C HIS A 328 -1.58 -11.89 -0.93
N PRO A 329 -0.85 -12.85 -1.54
CA PRO A 329 -0.82 -12.98 -2.98
C PRO A 329 -2.18 -13.29 -3.61
N GLY A 330 -2.54 -12.59 -4.68
CA GLY A 330 -3.68 -12.87 -5.56
C GLY A 330 -5.05 -12.93 -4.87
N VAL A 331 -5.24 -12.11 -3.82
CA VAL A 331 -6.51 -12.05 -3.07
C VAL A 331 -7.55 -11.21 -3.80
N LEU A 332 -7.12 -10.13 -4.45
CA LEU A 332 -7.98 -9.21 -5.16
C LEU A 332 -8.08 -9.58 -6.64
N THR A 333 -9.05 -8.99 -7.33
CA THR A 333 -9.20 -9.10 -8.78
C THR A 333 -9.46 -7.71 -9.35
N THR A 334 -8.64 -7.29 -10.32
CA THR A 334 -8.77 -5.98 -10.96
C THR A 334 -8.79 -6.10 -12.47
N TYR A 335 -9.34 -5.09 -13.17
CA TYR A 335 -9.37 -5.04 -14.62
C TYR A 335 -8.01 -4.61 -15.18
N CYS A 336 -7.39 -5.48 -15.97
CA CYS A 336 -6.04 -5.32 -16.51
C CYS A 336 -5.85 -6.28 -17.68
N GLY A 337 -5.20 -5.85 -18.76
CA GLY A 337 -4.81 -6.72 -19.87
C GLY A 337 -4.64 -6.04 -21.20
#